data_AF-A0A8S3HJW0-F1
#
_entry.id   AF-A0A8S3HJW0-F1
#
_cell.length_a   1.000
_cell.length_b   1.000
_cell.length_c   1.000
_cell.angle_alpha   90.00
_cell.angle_beta   90.00
_cell.angle_gamma   90.00
#
_symmetry.space_group_name_H-M   'P 1'
#
loop_
_entity.id
_entity.type
_entity.pdbx_description
1 polymer ?
#
loop_
_entity_poly.entity_id
_entity_poly.type
_entity_poly.pdbx_seq_one_letter_code
_entity_poly.pdbx_strand_id
1 'polypeptide(L)'
;ISIHDICSTQTVTSRWGTLKTPNFPNPYTSSNDCWCKLSTQLQHRILLSVISFQLIPYDQKCVGAGLYLQSSDEQRSTQCT
;
A
#
# COMPACT_ATOMS: atom_id res chain seq x y z
N ILE A 1 11.70 11.10 -10.16
CA ILE A 1 10.56 10.60 -9.35
C ILE A 1 9.92 9.47 -10.15
N SER A 2 9.85 8.25 -9.64
CA SER A 2 9.23 7.12 -10.33
C SER A 2 7.88 6.79 -9.68
N ILE A 3 6.82 6.63 -10.49
CA ILE A 3 5.45 6.38 -10.01
C ILE A 3 5.12 4.91 -10.25
N HIS A 4 4.57 4.23 -9.25
CA HIS A 4 4.17 2.83 -9.35
C HIS A 4 2.77 2.62 -8.79
N ASP A 5 2.03 1.69 -9.41
CA ASP A 5 0.70 1.28 -8.95
C ASP A 5 0.82 0.09 -7.98
N ILE A 6 0.13 0.20 -6.84
CA ILE A 6 0.19 -0.78 -5.74
C ILE A 6 -0.44 -2.14 -6.07
N CYS A 7 -1.23 -2.23 -7.15
CA CYS A 7 -1.86 -3.48 -7.58
C CYS A 7 -1.17 -4.10 -8.81
N SER A 8 0.07 -3.71 -9.11
CA SER A 8 0.88 -4.42 -10.10
C SER A 8 1.64 -5.57 -9.42
N THR A 9 1.69 -6.75 -10.04
CA THR A 9 2.43 -7.93 -9.54
C THR A 9 3.93 -7.73 -9.74
N GLN A 10 4.48 -6.66 -9.15
CA GLN A 10 5.86 -6.21 -9.34
C GLN A 10 6.53 -6.00 -7.99
N THR A 11 7.85 -6.26 -7.98
CA THR A 11 8.71 -5.86 -6.87
C THR A 11 9.33 -4.51 -7.22
N VAL A 12 9.09 -3.51 -6.38
CA VAL A 12 9.65 -2.18 -6.55
C VAL A 12 11.01 -2.11 -5.86
N THR A 13 12.06 -1.83 -6.63
CA THR A 13 13.46 -1.74 -6.16
C THR A 13 14.06 -0.33 -6.32
N SER A 14 13.24 0.64 -6.76
CA SER A 14 13.69 2.03 -6.93
C SER A 14 14.08 2.64 -5.58
N ARG A 15 15.18 3.42 -5.55
CA ARG A 15 15.64 4.11 -4.32
C ARG A 15 14.62 5.12 -3.78
N TRP A 16 13.82 5.71 -4.67
CA TRP A 16 12.82 6.72 -4.36
C TRP A 16 11.66 6.63 -5.35
N GLY A 17 10.45 6.95 -4.92
CA GLY A 17 9.28 6.95 -5.78
C GLY A 17 7.99 7.29 -5.04
N THR A 18 6.88 7.21 -5.77
CA THR A 18 5.54 7.39 -5.24
C THR A 18 4.70 6.17 -5.58
N LEU A 19 4.03 5.63 -4.56
CA LEU A 19 3.05 4.56 -4.72
C LEU A 19 1.66 5.18 -4.79
N LYS A 20 0.83 4.70 -5.73
CA LYS A 20 -0.53 5.18 -5.91
C LYS A 20 -1.50 4.02 -6.06
N THR A 21 -2.74 4.24 -5.64
CA THR A 21 -3.84 3.35 -5.99
C THR A 21 -4.05 3.36 -7.50
N PRO A 22 -4.49 2.24 -8.11
CA PRO A 22 -4.97 2.27 -9.47
C PRO A 22 -6.00 3.39 -9.63
N ASN A 23 -5.85 4.18 -10.67
CA ASN A 23 -6.70 5.33 -11.02
C ASN A 23 -6.49 6.62 -10.22
N PHE A 24 -5.58 6.70 -9.23
CA PHE A 24 -5.32 7.97 -8.53
C PHE A 24 -5.02 9.10 -9.53
N PRO A 25 -5.68 10.28 -9.44
CA PRO A 25 -6.44 10.78 -8.28
C PRO A 25 -7.91 10.38 -8.20
N ASN A 26 -8.43 9.62 -9.15
CA ASN A 26 -9.80 9.11 -9.11
C ASN A 26 -9.95 7.98 -8.06
N PRO A 27 -11.19 7.67 -7.63
CA PRO A 27 -11.45 6.58 -6.69
C PRO A 27 -10.85 5.25 -7.16
N TYR A 28 -10.31 4.49 -6.22
CA TYR A 28 -9.81 3.15 -6.49
C TYR A 28 -10.98 2.21 -6.83
N THR A 29 -10.76 1.29 -7.75
CA THR A 29 -11.73 0.23 -8.06
C THR A 29 -11.73 -0.82 -6.95
N SER A 30 -12.82 -1.58 -6.78
CA SER A 30 -12.90 -2.65 -5.79
C SER A 30 -11.96 -3.81 -6.15
N SER A 31 -10.67 -3.70 -5.80
CA SER A 31 -9.70 -4.78 -5.85
C SER A 31 -9.72 -5.50 -4.50
N ASN A 32 -10.29 -6.70 -4.45
CA ASN A 32 -10.61 -7.37 -3.18
C ASN A 32 -9.39 -7.75 -2.31
N ASP A 33 -8.18 -7.89 -2.87
CA ASP A 33 -6.93 -8.02 -2.11
C ASP A 33 -5.74 -7.76 -3.06
N CYS A 34 -5.13 -6.58 -3.00
CA CYS A 34 -3.98 -6.24 -3.84
C CYS A 34 -2.79 -5.82 -2.98
N TRP A 35 -1.58 -6.13 -3.44
CA TRP A 35 -0.34 -5.84 -2.73
C TRP A 35 0.81 -5.59 -3.71
N CYS A 36 1.81 -4.84 -3.26
CA CYS A 36 3.09 -4.69 -3.94
C CYS A 36 4.22 -4.98 -2.96
N LYS A 37 5.34 -5.54 -3.45
CA LYS A 37 6.52 -5.79 -2.63
C LYS A 37 7.54 -4.69 -2.82
N LEU A 38 7.91 -4.05 -1.72
CA LEU A 38 9.04 -3.13 -1.69
C LEU A 38 10.29 -3.90 -1.25
N SER A 39 11.39 -3.72 -1.97
CA SER A 39 12.66 -4.36 -1.65
C SER A 39 13.80 -3.37 -1.76
N THR A 40 14.76 -3.46 -0.84
CA THR A 40 15.97 -2.63 -0.82
C THR A 40 17.20 -3.50 -0.57
N GLN A 41 18.38 -2.92 -0.71
CA GLN A 41 19.64 -3.61 -0.43
C GLN A 41 19.80 -3.87 1.07
N LEU A 42 20.64 -4.84 1.42
CA LEU A 42 21.05 -5.08 2.80
C LEU A 42 21.51 -3.77 3.46
N GLN A 43 21.24 -3.63 4.75
CA GLN A 43 21.57 -2.46 5.58
C GLN A 43 20.87 -1.14 5.19
N HIS A 44 19.96 -1.15 4.22
CA HIS A 44 19.10 -0.01 3.93
C HIS A 44 17.73 -0.18 4.59
N ARG A 45 17.04 0.95 4.82
CA ARG A 45 15.68 0.99 5.36
C ARG A 45 14.74 1.64 4.36
N ILE A 46 13.48 1.20 4.38
CA ILE A 46 12.41 1.80 3.57
C ILE A 46 11.71 2.83 4.46
N LEU A 47 11.65 4.07 4.00
CA LEU A 47 10.87 5.14 4.62
C LEU A 47 9.60 5.37 3.80
N LEU A 48 8.45 5.30 4.45
CA LEU A 48 7.15 5.59 3.84
C LEU A 48 6.59 6.87 4.43
N SER A 49 6.09 7.76 3.56
CA SER A 49 5.38 8.97 3.95
C SER A 49 4.04 9.02 3.23
N VAL A 50 2.98 9.27 3.99
CA VAL A 50 1.62 9.32 3.46
C VAL A 50 1.35 10.73 2.94
N ILE A 51 1.13 10.85 1.63
CA ILE A 51 0.86 12.13 0.95
C ILE A 51 -0.65 12.40 0.84
N SER A 52 -1.43 11.35 0.55
CA SER A 52 -2.89 11.41 0.44
C SER A 52 -3.47 10.07 0.85
N PHE A 53 -4.51 10.08 1.69
CA PHE A 53 -5.12 8.87 2.23
C PHE A 53 -6.64 9.04 2.34
N GLN A 54 -7.38 8.26 1.55
CA GLN A 54 -8.84 8.24 1.53
C GLN A 54 -9.28 6.80 1.26
N LEU A 55 -10.02 6.20 2.19
CA LEU A 55 -10.55 4.85 2.09
C LEU A 55 -12.06 4.85 2.32
N ILE A 56 -12.76 3.86 1.76
CA ILE A 56 -14.16 3.59 2.07
C ILE A 56 -14.23 3.25 3.58
N PRO A 57 -14.98 4.05 4.37
CA PRO A 57 -15.09 3.82 5.81
C PRO A 57 -15.81 2.51 6.10
N TYR A 58 -15.52 1.93 7.26
CA TYR A 58 -16.23 0.74 7.74
C TYR A 58 -17.72 1.02 7.92
N ASP A 59 -18.57 0.09 7.48
CA ASP A 59 -19.98 0.08 7.80
C ASP A 59 -20.28 -0.66 9.13
N GLN A 60 -21.54 -0.72 9.52
CA GLN A 60 -21.99 -1.45 10.72
C GLN A 60 -21.71 -2.97 10.67
N LYS A 61 -21.24 -3.50 9.54
CA LYS A 61 -20.90 -4.90 9.32
C LYS A 61 -19.38 -5.12 9.25
N CYS A 62 -18.57 -4.12 9.61
CA CYS A 62 -17.12 -4.14 9.50
C CYS A 62 -16.62 -4.41 8.07
N VAL A 63 -17.41 -4.02 7.06
CA VAL A 63 -16.99 -4.04 5.66
C VAL A 63 -16.44 -2.66 5.33
N GLY A 64 -15.15 -2.60 5.04
CA GLY A 64 -14.45 -1.37 4.72
C GLY A 64 -13.19 -1.67 3.92
N ALA A 65 -12.50 -0.61 3.50
CA ALA A 65 -11.18 -0.74 2.90
C ALA A 65 -10.09 -0.48 3.93
N GLY A 66 -8.99 -1.24 3.87
CA GLY A 66 -7.84 -1.09 4.74
C GLY A 66 -6.54 -0.98 3.93
N LEU A 67 -5.57 -0.23 4.49
CA LEU A 67 -4.18 -0.25 4.03
C LEU A 67 -3.37 -1.05 5.04
N TYR A 68 -2.79 -2.16 4.59
CA TYR A 68 -1.99 -3.05 5.44
C TYR A 68 -0.52 -2.92 5.10
N LEU A 69 0.30 -2.58 6.09
CA LEU A 69 1.76 -2.63 5.98
C LEU A 69 2.25 -3.90 6.67
N GLN A 70 2.98 -4.72 5.91
CA GLN A 70 3.60 -5.94 6.41
C GLN A 70 5.09 -5.86 6.20
N SER A 71 5.84 -5.87 7.30
CA SER A 71 7.28 -6.03 7.25
C SER A 71 7.63 -7.51 7.11
N SER A 72 8.78 -7.81 6.52
CA SER A 72 9.23 -9.19 6.31
C SER A 72 9.55 -9.95 7.61
N ASP A 73 9.72 -9.21 8.71
CA ASP A 73 10.08 -9.69 10.04
C ASP A 73 8.89 -9.76 11.03
N GLU A 74 7.68 -9.31 10.63
CA GLU A 74 6.50 -9.26 11.52
C GLU A 74 5.19 -9.76 10.85
N GLN A 75 4.23 -10.20 11.67
CA GLN A 75 2.88 -10.56 11.23
C GLN A 75 2.12 -9.33 10.68
N ARG A 76 1.21 -9.56 9.73
CA ARG A 76 0.36 -8.53 9.10
C ARG A 76 -0.26 -7.65 10.19
N SER A 77 -0.15 -6.32 10.07
CA SER A 77 -0.83 -5.42 11.01
C SER A 77 -2.34 -5.68 10.95
N THR A 78 -2.89 -6.30 11.99
CA THR A 78 -4.29 -6.74 12.11
C THR A 78 -5.10 -5.85 13.04
N GLN A 79 -4.85 -4.54 13.03
CA GLN A 79 -5.67 -3.59 13.77
C GLN A 79 -6.69 -2.96 12.79
N CYS A 80 -7.93 -3.43 12.87
CA CYS A 80 -9.07 -2.64 12.42
C CYS A 80 -9.11 -1.39 13.31
N THR A 81 -9.06 -0.19 12.72
CA THR A 81 -9.31 1.07 13.45
C THR A 81 -10.75 1.49 13.22
#